data_AF-A0A8J1TAY9-F1
#
_entry.id   AF-A0A8J1TAY9-F1
#
_cell.length_a   1.000
_cell.length_b   1.000
_cell.length_c   1.000
_cell.angle_alpha   90.00
_cell.angle_beta   90.00
_cell.angle_gamma   90.00
#
_symmetry.space_group_name_H-M   'P 1'
#
loop_
_entity.id
_entity.type
_entity.pdbx_description
1 polymer ?
#
loop_
_entity_poly.entity_id
_entity_poly.type
_entity_poly.pdbx_seq_one_letter_code
_entity_poly.pdbx_strand_id
1 'polypeptide(L)'
;ATSTCMIDNTQCTDLGNGPVCNCVDSHYNNGSVCVSKRGLNESCTANGQCADANAECKGIGSELICSCSDDYFESEGVCTLKRGLNDACLANDQCADANAECKGTGRERICACSDDYFESEGVCTIETRS
;
A
#
# COMPACT_ATOMS: atom_id res chain seq x y z
N ALA A 1 41.21 6.05 3.47
CA ALA A 1 40.32 5.94 4.64
C ALA A 1 39.14 5.08 4.22
N THR A 2 38.84 4.02 4.95
CA THR A 2 37.73 3.12 4.66
C THR A 2 36.43 3.91 4.75
N SER A 3 35.72 4.03 3.63
CA SER A 3 34.38 4.61 3.54
C SER A 3 33.38 3.69 4.25
N THR A 4 33.45 3.63 5.57
CA THR A 4 32.61 2.74 6.39
C THR A 4 31.64 3.57 7.20
N CYS A 5 30.37 3.35 6.92
CA CYS A 5 29.26 3.85 7.69
C CYS A 5 29.37 3.26 9.13
N MET A 6 29.45 4.11 10.16
CA MET A 6 29.66 3.67 11.56
C MET A 6 28.35 3.47 12.35
N ILE A 7 27.20 3.67 11.71
CA ILE A 7 25.88 3.51 12.33
C ILE A 7 25.33 2.14 11.93
N ASP A 8 24.80 1.38 12.88
CA ASP A 8 24.17 0.09 12.58
C ASP A 8 23.02 0.25 11.59
N ASN A 9 22.81 -0.77 10.75
CA ASN A 9 21.77 -0.78 9.71
C ASN A 9 21.89 0.37 8.69
N THR A 10 23.12 0.83 8.44
CA THR A 10 23.41 1.75 7.33
C THR A 10 24.20 1.09 6.21
N GLN A 11 23.92 1.54 4.99
CA GLN A 11 24.64 1.18 3.78
C GLN A 11 25.26 2.43 3.15
N CYS A 12 26.44 2.27 2.58
CA CYS A 12 27.17 3.35 1.93
C CYS A 12 26.86 3.33 0.43
N THR A 13 26.35 4.42 -0.11
CA THR A 13 26.09 4.61 -1.55
C THR A 13 27.09 5.64 -2.08
N ASP A 14 27.87 5.28 -3.11
CA ASP A 14 28.75 6.24 -3.80
C ASP A 14 27.99 6.86 -4.98
N LEU A 15 27.69 8.17 -4.86
CA LEU A 15 26.97 8.94 -5.86
C LEU A 15 27.91 9.80 -6.74
N GLY A 16 29.22 9.52 -6.72
CA GLY A 16 30.22 10.28 -7.49
C GLY A 16 30.66 11.61 -6.85
N ASN A 17 30.03 12.01 -5.75
CA ASN A 17 30.40 13.16 -4.92
C ASN A 17 30.90 12.75 -3.52
N GLY A 18 31.25 11.48 -3.36
CA GLY A 18 31.66 10.87 -2.08
C GLY A 18 30.59 9.92 -1.50
N PRO A 19 30.99 9.07 -0.54
CA PRO A 19 30.11 8.07 0.06
C PRO A 19 29.05 8.73 0.95
N VAL A 20 27.78 8.41 0.72
CA VAL A 20 26.65 8.81 1.56
C VAL A 20 26.16 7.60 2.35
N CYS A 21 25.98 7.74 3.66
CA CYS A 21 25.46 6.69 4.54
C CYS A 21 23.94 6.84 4.65
N ASN A 22 23.19 5.84 4.18
CA ASN A 22 21.73 5.78 4.31
C ASN A 22 21.32 4.56 5.12
N CYS A 23 20.14 4.58 5.74
CA CYS A 23 19.58 3.35 6.31
C CYS A 23 19.39 2.30 5.21
N VAL A 24 19.60 1.02 5.56
CA VAL A 24 19.22 -0.10 4.67
C VAL A 24 17.72 -0.09 4.43
N ASP A 25 17.26 -0.71 3.34
CA ASP A 25 15.86 -0.63 2.89
C ASP A 25 14.82 -1.10 3.92
N SER A 26 15.18 -1.99 4.85
CA SER A 26 14.32 -2.47 5.93
C SER A 26 14.20 -1.49 7.12
N HIS A 27 14.92 -0.37 7.09
CA HIS A 27 14.97 0.63 8.14
C HIS A 27 14.67 2.03 7.59
N TYR A 28 14.15 2.90 8.44
CA TYR A 28 13.95 4.31 8.15
C TYR A 28 14.84 5.16 9.07
N ASN A 29 15.20 6.35 8.60
CA ASN A 29 15.95 7.30 9.40
C ASN A 29 15.02 7.93 10.46
N ASN A 30 15.39 7.79 11.73
CA ASN A 30 14.75 8.47 12.84
C ASN A 30 15.77 9.35 13.57
N GLY A 31 16.16 10.45 12.92
CA GLY A 31 17.22 11.33 13.40
C GLY A 31 18.60 10.72 13.18
N SER A 32 19.30 10.37 14.26
CA SER A 32 20.68 9.85 14.18
C SER A 32 20.77 8.32 14.14
N VAL A 33 19.63 7.62 14.12
CA VAL A 33 19.57 6.15 14.15
C VAL A 33 18.68 5.61 13.04
N CYS A 34 19.00 4.40 12.58
CA CYS A 34 18.16 3.64 11.66
C CYS A 34 17.29 2.68 12.47
N VAL A 35 15.97 2.81 12.32
CA VAL A 35 14.97 2.00 13.04
C VAL A 35 14.22 1.14 12.04
N SER A 36 13.89 -0.10 12.41
CA SER A 36 13.13 -1.01 11.56
C SER A 36 11.83 -0.36 11.09
N LYS A 37 11.51 -0.54 9.81
CA LYS A 37 10.22 -0.15 9.26
C LYS A 37 9.08 -0.92 9.94
N ARG A 38 7.92 -0.28 9.95
CA ARG A 38 6.68 -0.68 10.63
C ARG A 38 5.83 -1.59 9.73
N GLY A 39 5.31 -2.67 10.27
CA GLY A 39 4.33 -3.53 9.60
C GLY A 39 2.99 -2.82 9.40
N LEU A 40 2.09 -3.46 8.64
CA LEU A 40 0.73 -2.98 8.49
C LEU A 40 0.03 -2.89 9.84
N ASN A 41 -0.86 -1.90 9.98
CA ASN A 41 -1.62 -1.58 11.19
C ASN A 41 -0.78 -1.09 12.38
N GLU A 42 0.55 -0.99 12.25
CA GLU A 42 1.39 -0.35 13.27
C GLU A 42 1.37 1.18 13.14
N SER A 43 1.50 1.87 14.28
CA SER A 43 1.55 3.33 14.32
C SER A 43 2.78 3.87 13.58
N CYS A 44 2.56 4.94 12.84
CA CYS A 44 3.58 5.66 12.08
C CYS A 44 3.39 7.17 12.27
N THR A 45 4.39 7.95 11.88
CA THR A 45 4.34 9.42 11.93
C THR A 45 4.57 10.09 10.58
N ALA A 46 5.09 9.35 9.60
CA ALA A 46 5.36 9.84 8.26
C ALA A 46 5.43 8.69 7.25
N ASN A 47 5.24 9.03 5.97
CA ASN A 47 5.48 8.11 4.86
C ASN A 47 6.95 7.64 4.83
N GLY A 48 7.18 6.43 4.30
CA GLY A 48 8.51 5.80 4.27
C GLY A 48 8.89 5.05 5.55
N GLN A 49 8.05 5.12 6.60
CA GLN A 49 8.21 4.30 7.81
C GLN A 49 7.61 2.90 7.68
N CYS A 50 6.72 2.67 6.70
CA CYS A 50 6.07 1.39 6.48
C CYS A 50 6.97 0.40 5.73
N ALA A 51 6.93 -0.86 6.13
CA ALA A 51 7.80 -1.93 5.63
C ALA A 51 7.38 -2.39 4.23
N ASP A 52 6.08 -2.47 3.98
CA ASP A 52 5.54 -2.78 2.66
C ASP A 52 5.71 -1.57 1.73
N ALA A 53 6.19 -1.81 0.51
CA ALA A 53 6.46 -0.78 -0.49
C ALA A 53 5.16 -0.12 -1.02
N ASN A 54 4.03 -0.81 -0.92
CA ASN A 54 2.72 -0.32 -1.33
C ASN A 54 1.89 0.16 -0.14
N ALA A 55 2.50 0.36 1.03
CA ALA A 55 1.88 0.93 2.20
C ALA A 55 2.33 2.37 2.46
N GLU A 56 1.41 3.16 3.00
CA GLU A 56 1.60 4.56 3.36
C GLU A 56 1.17 4.80 4.81
N CYS A 57 1.67 5.88 5.39
CA CYS A 57 1.27 6.30 6.72
C CYS A 57 -0.04 7.10 6.62
N LYS A 58 -1.17 6.43 6.83
CA LYS A 58 -2.51 7.00 6.63
C LYS A 58 -3.20 7.25 7.97
N GLY A 59 -3.98 8.33 8.02
CA GLY A 59 -4.83 8.65 9.16
C GLY A 59 -6.08 7.77 9.15
N ILE A 60 -6.26 6.95 10.18
CA ILE A 60 -7.45 6.13 10.39
C ILE A 60 -8.04 6.52 11.76
N GLY A 61 -9.14 7.27 11.74
CA GLY A 61 -9.70 7.86 12.95
C GLY A 61 -8.78 8.93 13.55
N SER A 62 -8.35 8.73 14.81
CA SER A 62 -7.43 9.62 15.52
C SER A 62 -5.96 9.18 15.45
N GLU A 63 -5.66 8.09 14.76
CA GLU A 63 -4.33 7.49 14.72
C GLU A 63 -3.75 7.55 13.29
N LEU A 64 -2.42 7.60 13.18
CA LEU A 64 -1.72 7.36 11.93
C LEU A 64 -1.12 5.95 11.97
N ILE A 65 -1.49 5.12 11.01
CA ILE A 65 -1.00 3.74 10.90
C ILE A 65 -0.54 3.43 9.48
N CYS A 66 0.35 2.44 9.37
CA CYS A 66 0.74 1.90 8.07
C CYS A 66 -0.43 1.13 7.45
N SER A 67 -0.95 1.63 6.34
CA SER A 67 -2.08 1.05 5.62
C SER A 67 -1.81 1.04 4.13
N CYS A 68 -2.45 0.13 3.39
CA CYS A 68 -2.23 0.00 1.95
C CYS A 68 -2.61 1.29 1.20
N SER A 69 -1.83 1.59 0.16
CA SER A 69 -2.12 2.65 -0.80
C SER A 69 -3.46 2.39 -1.50
N ASP A 70 -4.06 3.41 -2.13
CA ASP A 70 -5.47 3.34 -2.57
C ASP A 70 -5.74 2.23 -3.60
N ASP A 71 -4.76 1.86 -4.40
CA ASP A 71 -4.86 0.78 -5.40
C ASP A 71 -4.62 -0.63 -4.82
N TYR A 72 -4.34 -0.72 -3.53
CA TYR A 72 -3.97 -1.97 -2.85
C TYR A 72 -4.91 -2.27 -1.68
N PHE A 73 -5.05 -3.55 -1.35
CA PHE A 73 -5.78 -4.03 -0.19
C PHE A 73 -4.87 -4.92 0.67
N GLU A 74 -5.17 -5.02 1.96
CA GLU A 74 -4.40 -5.88 2.86
C GLU A 74 -4.78 -7.35 2.66
N SER A 75 -3.79 -8.19 2.38
CA SER A 75 -3.94 -9.64 2.31
C SER A 75 -2.76 -10.31 3.00
N GLU A 76 -3.03 -11.11 4.03
CA GLU A 76 -2.00 -11.86 4.78
C GLU A 76 -0.83 -10.99 5.29
N GLY A 77 -1.11 -9.74 5.67
CA GLY A 77 -0.10 -8.81 6.20
C GLY A 77 0.76 -8.11 5.15
N VAL A 78 0.40 -8.21 3.86
CA VAL A 78 1.03 -7.47 2.76
C VAL A 78 -0.02 -6.73 1.92
N CYS A 79 0.41 -5.69 1.22
CA CYS A 79 -0.44 -4.93 0.32
C CYS A 79 -0.46 -5.57 -1.07
N THR A 80 -1.63 -6.05 -1.46
CA THR A 80 -1.87 -6.70 -2.75
C THR A 80 -2.70 -5.79 -3.65
N LEU A 81 -2.39 -5.75 -4.95
CA LEU A 81 -3.13 -4.94 -5.91
C LEU A 81 -4.62 -5.31 -5.90
N LYS A 82 -5.49 -4.31 -5.89
CA LYS A 82 -6.93 -4.50 -6.04
C LYS A 82 -7.27 -5.11 -7.40
N ARG A 83 -8.41 -5.78 -7.44
CA ARG A 83 -8.87 -6.66 -8.51
C ARG A 83 -9.80 -5.90 -9.44
N GLY A 84 -9.70 -6.17 -10.74
CA GLY A 84 -10.55 -5.56 -11.75
C GLY A 84 -11.98 -6.08 -11.71
N LEU A 85 -12.86 -5.48 -12.51
CA LEU A 85 -14.19 -6.03 -12.71
C LEU A 85 -14.10 -7.46 -13.26
N ASN A 86 -15.04 -8.30 -12.85
CA ASN A 86 -15.14 -9.72 -13.18
C ASN A 86 -14.04 -10.63 -12.59
N ASP A 87 -13.04 -10.07 -11.89
CA ASP A 87 -12.07 -10.87 -11.14
C ASP A 87 -12.70 -11.45 -9.87
N ALA A 88 -12.28 -12.66 -9.50
CA ALA A 88 -12.71 -13.29 -8.26
C ALA A 88 -12.37 -12.42 -7.05
N CYS A 89 -13.19 -12.41 -6.00
CA CYS A 89 -12.96 -11.59 -4.81
C CYS A 89 -13.47 -12.29 -3.54
N LEU A 90 -12.98 -11.85 -2.37
CA LEU A 90 -13.47 -12.31 -1.07
C LEU A 90 -14.15 -11.22 -0.23
N ALA A 91 -13.88 -9.95 -0.50
CA ALA A 91 -14.42 -8.81 0.21
C ALA A 91 -14.44 -7.58 -0.72
N ASN A 92 -15.26 -6.57 -0.38
CA ASN A 92 -15.49 -5.41 -1.24
C ASN A 92 -14.25 -4.54 -1.43
N ASP A 93 -13.41 -4.43 -0.41
CA ASP A 93 -12.15 -3.69 -0.42
C ASP A 93 -11.12 -4.25 -1.42
N GLN A 94 -11.33 -5.46 -1.92
CA GLN A 94 -10.50 -6.08 -2.95
C GLN A 94 -10.80 -5.55 -4.35
N CYS A 95 -11.92 -4.85 -4.56
CA CYS A 95 -12.30 -4.36 -5.89
C CYS A 95 -11.67 -2.98 -6.15
N ALA A 96 -11.08 -2.81 -7.33
CA ALA A 96 -10.34 -1.61 -7.70
C ALA A 96 -11.26 -0.41 -7.97
N ASP A 97 -12.41 -0.66 -8.61
CA ASP A 97 -13.40 0.38 -8.86
C ASP A 97 -14.17 0.72 -7.57
N ALA A 98 -14.25 2.01 -7.25
CA ALA A 98 -14.89 2.51 -6.02
C ALA A 98 -16.42 2.26 -6.01
N ASN A 99 -17.02 2.02 -7.18
CA ASN A 99 -18.44 1.69 -7.35
C ASN A 99 -18.65 0.20 -7.66
N ALA A 100 -17.66 -0.64 -7.35
CA ALA A 100 -17.79 -2.09 -7.42
C ALA A 100 -17.79 -2.73 -6.04
N GLU A 101 -18.48 -3.86 -5.94
CA GLU A 101 -18.58 -4.68 -4.75
C GLU A 101 -18.30 -6.13 -5.09
N CYS A 102 -17.94 -6.91 -4.07
CA CYS A 102 -17.69 -8.33 -4.22
C CYS A 102 -19.03 -9.10 -4.20
N LYS A 103 -19.62 -9.32 -5.37
CA LYS A 103 -20.95 -9.93 -5.56
C LYS A 103 -20.88 -11.40 -5.93
N GLY A 104 -21.95 -12.15 -5.64
CA GLY A 104 -22.08 -13.58 -5.93
C GLY A 104 -22.22 -14.42 -4.65
N THR A 105 -22.12 -15.75 -4.78
CA THR A 105 -22.19 -16.66 -3.62
C THR A 105 -21.03 -17.65 -3.61
N GLY A 106 -20.61 -18.06 -2.41
CA GLY A 106 -19.52 -19.02 -2.23
C GLY A 106 -18.19 -18.55 -2.83
N ARG A 107 -17.61 -19.38 -3.70
CA ARG A 107 -16.32 -19.14 -4.37
C ARG A 107 -16.45 -18.48 -5.74
N GLU A 108 -17.67 -18.30 -6.23
CA GLU A 108 -17.96 -17.70 -7.54
C GLU A 108 -18.20 -16.19 -7.42
N ARG A 109 -17.67 -15.58 -6.35
CA ARG A 109 -17.80 -14.15 -6.11
C ARG A 109 -16.81 -13.38 -6.95
N ILE A 110 -17.28 -12.32 -7.58
CA ILE A 110 -16.51 -11.45 -8.46
C ILE A 110 -16.73 -9.98 -8.11
N CYS A 111 -15.75 -9.14 -8.44
CA CYS A 111 -15.93 -7.69 -8.42
C CYS A 111 -16.91 -7.29 -9.52
N ALA A 112 -18.05 -6.74 -9.13
CA ALA A 112 -19.09 -6.30 -10.04
C ALA A 112 -19.67 -4.97 -9.56
N CYS A 113 -20.19 -4.17 -10.48
CA CYS A 113 -20.75 -2.86 -10.15
C CYS A 113 -21.84 -2.95 -9.07
N SER A 114 -21.78 -2.02 -8.11
CA SER A 114 -22.80 -1.82 -7.08
C SER A 114 -24.16 -1.56 -7.70
N ASP A 115 -25.20 -1.71 -6.88
CA ASP A 115 -26.56 -1.39 -7.31
C ASP A 115 -26.59 0.10 -7.71
N ASP A 116 -27.19 0.41 -8.87
CA ASP A 116 -27.20 1.71 -9.57
C ASP A 116 -26.02 2.02 -10.53
N TYR A 117 -25.02 1.14 -10.62
CA TYR A 117 -23.90 1.29 -11.57
C TYR A 117 -23.89 0.18 -12.62
N PHE A 118 -23.39 0.52 -13.80
CA PHE A 118 -23.27 -0.38 -14.94
C PHE A 118 -21.82 -0.42 -15.43
N GLU A 119 -21.37 -1.62 -15.81
CA GLU A 119 -20.05 -1.81 -16.41
C GLU A 119 -20.01 -1.18 -17.80
N SER A 120 -19.07 -0.25 -17.99
CA SER A 120 -18.76 0.37 -19.28
C SER A 120 -17.25 0.50 -19.39
N GLU A 121 -16.64 -0.07 -20.43
CA GLU A 121 -15.19 -0.04 -20.66
C GLU A 121 -14.33 -0.50 -19.46
N GLY A 122 -14.84 -1.45 -18.67
CA GLY A 122 -14.14 -1.98 -17.50
C GLY A 122 -14.18 -1.10 -16.25
N VAL A 123 -15.05 -0.07 -16.23
CA VAL A 123 -15.34 0.76 -15.06
C VAL A 123 -16.83 0.83 -14.78
N CYS A 124 -17.21 1.12 -13.53
CA CYS A 124 -18.59 1.23 -13.10
C CYS A 124 -19.08 2.68 -13.22
N THR A 125 -20.10 2.88 -14.04
CA THR A 125 -20.63 4.21 -14.38
C THR A 125 -22.16 4.27 -14.18
N ILE A 126 -22.68 5.46 -13.91
CA ILE A 126 -24.13 5.69 -13.94
C ILE A 126 -24.58 5.91 -15.39
N GLU A 127 -25.69 5.31 -15.80
CA GLU A 127 -26.29 5.68 -17.10
C GLU A 127 -26.85 7.11 -17.01
N THR A 128 -26.09 8.09 -17.50
CA THR A 128 -26.68 9.40 -17.80
C THR A 128 -27.52 9.27 -19.07
N ARG A 129 -28.85 9.23 -18.92
CA ARG A 129 -29.76 9.46 -20.06
C ARG A 129 -29.38 10.79 -20.72
N SER A 130 -28.79 10.72 -21.90
CA SER A 130 -28.56 11.86 -22.79
C SER A 130 -29.86 12.28 -23.47
#